data_AF-A0A444WAW1-F1
#
_entry.id   AF-A0A444WAW1-F1
#
_cell.length_a   1.000
_cell.length_b   1.000
_cell.length_c   1.000
_cell.angle_alpha   90.00
_cell.angle_beta   90.00
_cell.angle_gamma   90.00
#
_symmetry.space_group_name_H-M   'P 1'
#
loop_
_entity.id
_entity.type
_entity.pdbx_description
1 polymer ?
#
loop_
_entity_poly.entity_id
_entity_poly.type
_entity_poly.pdbx_seq_one_letter_code
_entity_poly.pdbx_strand_id
1 'polypeptide(L)'
;MLLTEILKPTQFFVAITFFMAWFFLKPDKTENKVVLSILTLSFFTEIITLFLLSTGNEFRALYTIAAFLHHSLWIYILCKNFIAKKAIFLILMAFFVISLLNFLFYEGPVKFNHYTFITGGFIYILIFICISFIELKKDNLSFFSSNNYLLLFSPIIFIFGLSFIFGFKSKVISNTIIINHISLYDFIGYFVNFIYYTLINVYIYKENKLKNGQ
;
A
#
# COMPACT_ATOMS: atom_id res chain seq x y z
N MET A 1 27.44 11.90 9.82
CA MET A 1 26.10 11.36 10.13
C MET A 1 26.05 9.96 9.54
N LEU A 2 25.97 8.93 10.38
CA LEU A 2 26.11 7.54 9.94
C LEU A 2 24.90 7.12 9.09
N LEU A 3 25.14 6.36 8.01
CA LEU A 3 24.12 5.84 7.11
C LEU A 3 22.98 5.08 7.86
N THR A 4 23.31 4.51 9.02
CA THR A 4 22.39 3.77 9.91
C THR A 4 21.47 4.66 10.75
N GLU A 5 21.74 5.96 10.90
CA GLU A 5 20.83 6.90 11.57
C GLU A 5 19.73 7.43 10.62
N ILE A 6 19.90 7.23 9.31
CA ILE A 6 19.01 7.77 8.27
C ILE A 6 18.02 6.69 7.78
N LEU A 7 18.42 5.41 7.78
CA LEU A 7 17.63 4.35 7.20
C LEU A 7 16.57 3.80 8.16
N LYS A 8 15.30 4.01 7.82
CA LYS A 8 14.16 3.49 8.60
C LYS A 8 13.97 1.99 8.33
N PRO A 9 13.50 1.20 9.32
CA PRO A 9 13.17 -0.22 9.11
C PRO A 9 12.25 -0.48 7.90
N THR A 10 11.32 0.45 7.63
CA THR A 10 10.41 0.37 6.47
C THR A 10 11.15 0.31 5.14
N GLN A 11 12.26 1.04 4.99
CA GLN A 11 13.06 1.08 3.77
C GLN A 11 13.72 -0.26 3.47
N PHE A 12 14.19 -0.95 4.50
CA PHE A 12 14.71 -2.31 4.37
C PHE A 12 13.62 -3.28 3.92
N PHE A 13 12.41 -3.22 4.52
CA PHE A 13 11.30 -4.07 4.10
C PHE A 13 10.89 -3.84 2.64
N VAL A 14 10.81 -2.57 2.22
CA VAL A 14 10.50 -2.21 0.82
C VAL A 14 11.56 -2.79 -0.12
N ALA A 15 12.84 -2.54 0.15
CA ALA A 15 13.94 -2.96 -0.72
C ALA A 15 14.03 -4.50 -0.83
N ILE A 16 14.00 -5.20 0.30
CA ILE A 16 14.06 -6.67 0.35
C ILE A 16 12.89 -7.27 -0.43
N THR A 17 11.67 -6.76 -0.21
CA THR A 17 10.47 -7.26 -0.89
C THR A 17 10.48 -6.95 -2.38
N PHE A 18 10.97 -5.77 -2.77
CA PHE A 18 11.15 -5.41 -4.18
C PHE A 18 12.11 -6.36 -4.88
N PHE A 19 13.29 -6.62 -4.32
CA PHE A 19 14.24 -7.55 -4.93
C PHE A 19 13.70 -8.98 -4.97
N MET A 20 13.03 -9.45 -3.91
CA MET A 20 12.33 -10.73 -3.94
C MET A 20 11.32 -10.80 -5.09
N ALA A 21 10.47 -9.78 -5.25
CA ALA A 21 9.51 -9.75 -6.34
C ALA A 21 10.19 -9.73 -7.71
N TRP A 22 11.24 -8.92 -7.88
CA TRP A 22 11.96 -8.79 -9.13
C TRP A 22 12.58 -10.11 -9.60
N PHE A 23 13.15 -10.90 -8.69
CA PHE A 23 13.77 -12.18 -9.03
C PHE A 23 12.78 -13.35 -9.13
N PHE A 24 11.75 -13.36 -8.28
CA PHE A 24 10.88 -14.54 -8.14
C PHE A 24 9.54 -14.43 -8.84
N LEU A 25 8.97 -13.22 -9.03
CA LEU A 25 7.70 -13.06 -9.75
C LEU A 25 7.95 -13.04 -11.25
N LYS A 26 7.25 -13.93 -11.96
CA LYS A 26 7.16 -13.83 -13.42
C LYS A 26 6.12 -12.76 -13.80
N PRO A 27 6.44 -11.89 -14.78
CA PRO A 27 5.51 -10.87 -15.27
C PRO A 27 4.54 -11.45 -16.31
N ASP A 28 4.24 -12.74 -16.31
CA ASP A 28 3.23 -13.36 -17.17
C ASP A 28 1.82 -13.12 -16.62
N LYS A 29 1.64 -13.32 -15.31
CA LYS A 29 0.39 -13.02 -14.61
C LYS A 29 0.21 -11.52 -14.40
N THR A 30 -0.99 -11.02 -14.71
CA THR A 30 -1.34 -9.61 -14.52
C THR A 30 -1.24 -9.18 -13.06
N GLU A 31 -1.59 -10.05 -12.11
CA GLU A 31 -1.41 -9.85 -10.66
C GLU A 31 0.04 -9.52 -10.34
N ASN A 32 0.97 -10.35 -10.81
CA ASN A 32 2.40 -10.19 -10.58
C ASN A 32 2.93 -8.89 -11.18
N LYS A 33 2.48 -8.51 -12.39
CA LYS A 33 2.83 -7.21 -12.98
C LYS A 33 2.41 -6.05 -12.09
N VAL A 34 1.17 -6.08 -11.57
CA VAL A 34 0.65 -5.01 -10.72
C VAL A 34 1.39 -4.96 -9.38
N VAL A 35 1.66 -6.11 -8.76
CA VAL A 35 2.47 -6.19 -7.52
C VAL A 35 3.87 -5.64 -7.76
N LEU A 36 4.51 -6.01 -8.87
CA LEU A 36 5.81 -5.48 -9.22
C LEU A 36 5.75 -3.95 -9.41
N SER A 37 4.70 -3.42 -10.04
CA SER A 37 4.49 -1.97 -10.16
C SER A 37 4.30 -1.28 -8.80
N ILE A 38 3.55 -1.89 -7.87
CA ILE A 38 3.37 -1.37 -6.51
C ILE A 38 4.70 -1.33 -5.76
N LEU A 39 5.50 -2.38 -5.86
CA LEU A 39 6.80 -2.46 -5.19
C LEU A 39 7.83 -1.53 -5.84
N THR A 40 7.79 -1.39 -7.16
CA THR A 40 8.62 -0.43 -7.91
C THR A 40 8.30 1.00 -7.49
N LEU A 41 7.02 1.35 -7.44
CA LEU A 41 6.56 2.65 -6.94
C LEU A 41 7.06 2.90 -5.51
N SER A 42 6.91 1.92 -4.63
CA SER A 42 7.34 2.04 -3.23
C SER A 42 8.86 2.22 -3.12
N PHE A 43 9.63 1.40 -3.85
CA PHE A 43 11.09 1.43 -3.85
C PHE A 43 11.64 2.76 -4.35
N PHE A 44 11.14 3.25 -5.50
CA PHE A 44 11.58 4.55 -6.02
C PHE A 44 11.10 5.72 -5.16
N THR A 45 9.93 5.63 -4.53
CA THR A 45 9.47 6.64 -3.56
C THR A 45 10.46 6.77 -2.41
N GLU A 46 10.94 5.66 -1.85
CA GLU A 46 11.95 5.69 -0.78
C GLU A 46 13.31 6.21 -1.27
N ILE A 47 13.78 5.81 -2.46
CA ILE A 47 15.05 6.32 -3.03
C ILE A 47 14.98 7.84 -3.24
N ILE A 48 13.91 8.33 -3.88
CA ILE A 48 13.75 9.76 -4.15
C ILE A 48 13.59 10.51 -2.82
N THR A 49 12.91 9.95 -1.83
CA THR A 49 12.79 10.55 -0.49
C THR A 49 14.16 10.72 0.16
N LEU A 50 15.03 9.71 0.11
CA LEU A 50 16.39 9.82 0.64
C LEU A 50 17.19 10.93 -0.05
N PHE A 51 17.04 11.06 -1.38
CA PHE A 51 17.67 12.13 -2.15
C PHE A 51 17.11 13.53 -1.82
N LEU A 52 15.79 13.65 -1.63
CA LEU A 52 15.18 14.92 -1.23
C LEU A 52 15.61 15.31 0.19
N LEU A 53 15.70 14.36 1.11
CA LEU A 53 16.20 14.59 2.47
C LEU A 53 17.66 15.05 2.48
N SER A 54 18.53 14.47 1.65
CA SER A 54 19.95 14.88 1.58
C SER A 54 20.13 16.28 0.98
N THR A 55 19.18 16.74 0.18
CA THR A 55 19.17 18.08 -0.42
C THR A 55 18.34 19.11 0.35
N GLY A 56 17.73 18.72 1.48
CA GLY A 56 16.89 19.60 2.31
C GLY A 56 15.52 19.92 1.68
N ASN A 57 15.10 19.21 0.64
CA ASN A 57 13.85 19.44 -0.07
C ASN A 57 12.67 18.72 0.60
N GLU A 58 11.45 19.27 0.43
CA GLU A 58 10.24 18.63 0.95
C GLU A 58 9.85 17.39 0.14
N PHE A 59 9.48 16.31 0.82
CA PHE A 59 9.11 15.01 0.21
C PHE A 59 7.61 14.69 0.33
N ARG A 60 6.80 15.56 0.94
CA ARG A 60 5.39 15.26 1.26
C ARG A 60 4.53 15.11 0.00
N ALA A 61 4.75 15.94 -1.01
CA ALA A 61 4.08 15.82 -2.31
C ALA A 61 4.38 14.48 -2.99
N LEU A 62 5.64 14.00 -2.91
CA LEU A 62 6.04 12.70 -3.44
C LEU A 62 5.24 11.57 -2.77
N TYR A 63 5.14 11.55 -1.44
CA TYR A 63 4.33 10.52 -0.75
C TYR A 63 2.84 10.65 -1.05
N THR A 64 2.31 11.85 -1.24
CA THR A 64 0.92 12.03 -1.66
C THR A 64 0.66 11.41 -3.04
N ILE A 65 1.54 11.69 -4.01
CA ILE A 65 1.44 11.11 -5.35
C ILE A 65 1.60 9.59 -5.30
N ALA A 66 2.59 9.10 -4.52
CA ALA A 66 2.83 7.68 -4.34
C ALA A 66 1.64 6.97 -3.69
N ALA A 67 1.04 7.55 -2.64
CA ALA A 67 -0.14 6.99 -1.98
C ALA A 67 -1.33 6.91 -2.95
N PHE A 68 -1.56 7.96 -3.74
CA PHE A 68 -2.60 7.96 -4.77
C PHE A 68 -2.41 6.80 -5.78
N LEU A 69 -1.19 6.66 -6.33
CA LEU A 69 -0.89 5.60 -7.30
C LEU A 69 -0.96 4.21 -6.65
N HIS A 70 -0.47 4.08 -5.42
CA HIS A 70 -0.50 2.83 -4.64
C HIS A 70 -1.93 2.36 -4.41
N HIS A 71 -2.82 3.23 -3.93
CA HIS A 71 -4.25 2.91 -3.78
C HIS A 71 -4.90 2.54 -5.11
N SER A 72 -4.59 3.27 -6.20
CA SER A 72 -5.15 2.99 -7.52
C SER A 72 -4.77 1.60 -8.03
N LEU A 73 -3.51 1.19 -7.86
CA LEU A 73 -3.03 -0.15 -8.24
C LEU A 73 -3.67 -1.24 -7.39
N TRP A 74 -3.83 -1.01 -6.09
CA TRP A 74 -4.50 -1.95 -5.19
C TRP A 74 -6.00 -2.10 -5.53
N ILE A 75 -6.72 -1.00 -5.73
CA ILE A 75 -8.12 -1.04 -6.16
C ILE A 75 -8.26 -1.78 -7.49
N TYR A 76 -7.35 -1.54 -8.45
CA TYR A 76 -7.35 -2.23 -9.73
C TYR A 76 -7.24 -3.75 -9.57
N ILE A 77 -6.25 -4.25 -8.81
CA ILE A 77 -6.07 -5.69 -8.63
C ILE A 77 -7.20 -6.34 -7.83
N LEU A 78 -7.80 -5.61 -6.88
CA LEU A 78 -8.97 -6.05 -6.13
C LEU A 78 -10.18 -6.25 -7.05
N CYS A 79 -10.42 -5.32 -7.96
CA CYS A 79 -11.64 -5.32 -8.76
C CYS A 79 -11.56 -6.18 -10.03
N LYS A 80 -10.38 -6.35 -10.63
CA LYS A 80 -10.22 -6.86 -12.01
C LYS A 80 -10.86 -8.22 -12.30
N ASN A 81 -10.96 -9.10 -11.29
CA ASN A 81 -11.49 -10.45 -11.45
C ASN A 81 -12.96 -10.57 -11.00
N PHE A 82 -13.53 -9.51 -10.41
CA PHE A 82 -14.86 -9.55 -9.77
C PHE A 82 -15.84 -8.53 -10.34
N ILE A 83 -15.34 -7.44 -10.92
CA ILE A 83 -16.13 -6.28 -11.32
C ILE A 83 -15.93 -6.02 -12.81
N ALA A 84 -16.98 -5.58 -13.49
CA ALA A 84 -16.92 -5.22 -14.91
C ALA A 84 -15.92 -4.09 -15.15
N LYS A 85 -15.09 -4.19 -16.20
CA LYS A 85 -14.03 -3.21 -16.53
C LYS A 85 -14.52 -1.75 -16.54
N LYS A 86 -15.75 -1.49 -17.02
CA LYS A 86 -16.37 -0.16 -17.01
C LYS A 86 -16.57 0.38 -15.59
N ALA A 87 -17.03 -0.46 -14.66
CA ALA A 87 -17.19 -0.06 -13.27
C ALA A 87 -15.83 0.17 -12.58
N ILE A 88 -14.80 -0.64 -12.88
CA ILE A 88 -13.44 -0.40 -12.40
C ILE A 88 -12.93 0.97 -12.86
N PHE A 89 -13.09 1.27 -14.15
CA PHE A 89 -12.72 2.56 -14.71
C PHE A 89 -13.44 3.72 -14.01
N LEU A 90 -14.76 3.60 -13.77
CA LEU A 90 -15.53 4.62 -13.06
C LEU A 90 -15.05 4.82 -11.62
N ILE A 91 -14.77 3.74 -10.88
CA ILE A 91 -14.25 3.81 -9.50
C ILE A 91 -12.88 4.52 -9.47
N LEU A 92 -11.96 4.10 -10.35
CA LEU A 92 -10.64 4.70 -10.43
C LEU A 92 -10.70 6.16 -10.88
N MET A 93 -11.58 6.49 -11.83
CA MET A 93 -11.77 7.87 -12.28
C MET A 93 -12.35 8.74 -11.17
N ALA A 94 -13.37 8.26 -10.45
CA ALA A 94 -13.93 8.98 -9.31
C ALA A 94 -12.88 9.22 -8.22
N PHE A 95 -12.09 8.18 -7.88
CA PHE A 95 -11.00 8.30 -6.92
C PHE A 95 -9.92 9.29 -7.41
N PHE A 96 -9.58 9.28 -8.70
CA PHE A 96 -8.65 10.22 -9.30
C PHE A 96 -9.13 11.67 -9.19
N VAL A 97 -10.38 11.95 -9.57
CA VAL A 97 -10.96 13.30 -9.47
C VAL A 97 -10.93 13.78 -8.03
N ILE A 98 -11.39 12.97 -7.08
CA ILE A 98 -11.39 13.34 -5.65
C ILE A 98 -9.96 13.62 -5.17
N SER A 99 -9.00 12.76 -5.54
CA SER A 99 -7.59 12.92 -5.16
C SER A 99 -6.98 14.18 -5.72
N LEU A 100 -7.26 14.49 -6.99
CA LEU A 100 -6.77 15.68 -7.67
C LEU A 100 -7.38 16.95 -7.07
N LEU A 101 -8.70 16.97 -6.83
CA LEU A 101 -9.36 18.10 -6.19
C LEU A 101 -8.81 18.35 -4.78
N ASN A 102 -8.58 17.28 -4.02
CA ASN A 102 -8.01 17.39 -2.68
C ASN A 102 -6.56 17.93 -2.70
N PHE A 103 -5.76 17.48 -3.67
CA PHE A 103 -4.38 17.94 -3.87
C PHE A 103 -4.30 19.41 -4.32
N LEU A 104 -5.16 19.84 -5.24
CA LEU A 104 -5.10 21.19 -5.80
C LEU A 104 -5.77 22.24 -4.91
N PHE A 105 -6.87 21.90 -4.23
CA PHE A 105 -7.74 22.89 -3.60
C PHE A 105 -7.85 22.79 -2.07
N TYR A 106 -7.58 21.64 -1.45
CA TYR A 106 -7.82 21.44 -0.01
C TYR A 106 -6.55 21.26 0.81
N GLU A 107 -5.87 20.13 0.67
CA GLU A 107 -4.70 19.79 1.50
C GLU A 107 -3.37 20.30 0.91
N GLY A 108 -3.32 20.48 -0.40
CA GLY A 108 -2.16 21.08 -1.09
C GLY A 108 -0.94 20.15 -1.18
N PRO A 109 0.13 20.58 -1.87
CA PRO A 109 1.38 19.81 -1.99
C PRO A 109 2.28 19.89 -0.73
N VAL A 110 2.04 20.86 0.15
CA VAL A 110 2.90 21.17 1.32
C VAL A 110 2.69 20.16 2.46
N LYS A 111 1.57 19.43 2.47
CA LYS A 111 1.25 18.42 3.48
C LYS A 111 0.98 17.08 2.78
N PHE A 112 1.14 16.00 3.54
CA PHE A 112 0.63 14.71 3.09
C PHE A 112 -0.91 14.79 2.98
N ASN A 113 -1.50 14.26 1.90
CA ASN A 113 -2.95 14.25 1.73
C ASN A 113 -3.58 13.13 2.54
N HIS A 114 -4.01 13.45 3.76
CA HIS A 114 -4.63 12.49 4.67
C HIS A 114 -5.99 12.03 4.13
N TYR A 115 -6.79 12.95 3.57
CA TYR A 115 -8.12 12.61 3.07
C TYR A 115 -8.07 11.72 1.83
N THR A 116 -7.11 11.94 0.95
CA THR A 116 -6.88 11.06 -0.21
C THR A 116 -6.53 9.63 0.25
N PHE A 117 -5.62 9.50 1.21
CA PHE A 117 -5.24 8.20 1.78
C PHE A 117 -6.44 7.50 2.42
N ILE A 118 -7.17 8.20 3.31
CA ILE A 118 -8.34 7.63 4.01
C ILE A 118 -9.43 7.22 3.03
N THR A 119 -9.72 8.06 2.03
CA THR A 119 -10.75 7.76 1.01
C THR A 119 -10.38 6.55 0.16
N GLY A 120 -9.12 6.48 -0.31
CA GLY A 120 -8.63 5.33 -1.08
C GLY A 120 -8.68 4.04 -0.26
N GLY A 121 -8.30 4.14 1.01
CA GLY A 121 -8.40 3.04 1.97
C GLY A 121 -9.83 2.57 2.21
N PHE A 122 -10.76 3.49 2.40
CA PHE A 122 -12.17 3.20 2.63
C PHE A 122 -12.81 2.53 1.42
N ILE A 123 -12.56 3.04 0.21
CA ILE A 123 -13.02 2.43 -1.05
C ILE A 123 -12.50 0.99 -1.14
N TYR A 124 -11.20 0.78 -0.89
CA TYR A 124 -10.60 -0.54 -0.94
C TYR A 124 -11.27 -1.53 0.03
N ILE A 125 -11.42 -1.13 1.30
CA ILE A 125 -11.99 -1.98 2.36
C ILE A 125 -13.45 -2.33 2.05
N LEU A 126 -14.27 -1.36 1.63
CA LEU A 126 -15.67 -1.63 1.29
C LEU A 126 -15.79 -2.64 0.14
N ILE A 127 -15.02 -2.45 -0.94
CA ILE A 127 -15.04 -3.37 -2.07
C ILE A 127 -14.56 -4.76 -1.64
N PHE A 128 -13.50 -4.84 -0.82
CA PHE A 128 -12.99 -6.11 -0.32
C PHE A 128 -14.02 -6.87 0.51
N ILE A 129 -14.74 -6.18 1.40
CA ILE A 129 -15.82 -6.76 2.20
C ILE A 129 -16.94 -7.26 1.29
N CYS A 130 -17.38 -6.45 0.32
CA CYS A 130 -18.42 -6.85 -0.64
C CYS A 130 -18.02 -8.09 -1.44
N ILE A 131 -16.80 -8.15 -1.96
CA ILE A 131 -16.28 -9.32 -2.69
C ILE A 131 -16.26 -10.55 -1.77
N SER A 132 -15.81 -10.39 -0.53
CA SER A 132 -15.77 -11.48 0.45
C SER A 132 -17.17 -12.04 0.71
N PHE A 133 -18.18 -11.19 0.90
CA PHE A 133 -19.57 -11.64 1.06
C PHE A 133 -20.12 -12.32 -0.20
N ILE A 134 -19.78 -11.83 -1.39
CA ILE A 134 -20.19 -12.45 -2.65
C ILE A 134 -19.60 -13.86 -2.78
N GLU A 135 -18.32 -14.05 -2.47
CA GLU A 135 -17.68 -15.37 -2.55
C GLU A 135 -18.17 -16.32 -1.45
N LEU A 136 -18.46 -15.82 -0.24
CA LEU A 136 -19.14 -16.60 0.80
C LEU A 136 -20.52 -17.06 0.36
N LYS A 137 -21.32 -16.18 -0.26
CA LYS A 137 -22.66 -16.52 -0.74
C LYS A 137 -22.65 -17.57 -1.86
N LYS A 138 -21.53 -17.69 -2.58
CA LYS A 138 -21.32 -18.72 -3.61
C LYS A 138 -20.73 -20.03 -3.05
N ASP A 139 -20.57 -20.14 -1.73
CA ASP A 139 -19.87 -21.25 -1.06
C ASP A 139 -18.44 -21.49 -1.57
N ASN A 140 -17.79 -20.46 -2.12
CA ASN A 140 -16.44 -20.59 -2.67
C ASN A 140 -15.38 -20.46 -1.57
N LEU A 141 -15.35 -21.42 -0.65
CA LEU A 141 -14.38 -21.46 0.45
C LEU A 141 -12.92 -21.57 -0.05
N SER A 142 -12.74 -22.13 -1.25
CA SER A 142 -11.42 -22.22 -1.90
C SER A 142 -10.79 -20.85 -2.17
N PHE A 143 -11.61 -19.81 -2.38
CA PHE A 143 -11.15 -18.44 -2.55
C PHE A 143 -10.35 -17.96 -1.33
N PHE A 144 -10.86 -18.16 -0.12
CA PHE A 144 -10.24 -17.69 1.13
C PHE A 144 -8.91 -18.40 1.46
N SER A 145 -8.70 -19.59 0.89
CA SER A 145 -7.44 -20.33 1.01
C SER A 145 -6.47 -20.06 -0.15
N SER A 146 -6.89 -19.30 -1.17
CA SER A 146 -6.11 -19.06 -2.38
C SER A 146 -4.96 -18.07 -2.15
N ASN A 147 -3.93 -18.19 -2.96
CA ASN A 147 -2.83 -17.21 -2.97
C ASN A 147 -3.31 -15.81 -3.40
N ASN A 148 -4.35 -15.75 -4.24
CA ASN A 148 -4.94 -14.49 -4.65
C ASN A 148 -5.65 -13.78 -3.49
N TYR A 149 -6.37 -14.51 -2.63
CA TYR A 149 -6.95 -13.91 -1.43
C TYR A 149 -5.89 -13.35 -0.49
N LEU A 150 -4.79 -14.08 -0.27
CA LEU A 150 -3.64 -13.56 0.50
C LEU A 150 -3.14 -12.23 -0.06
N LEU A 151 -3.01 -12.13 -1.39
CA LEU A 151 -2.61 -10.89 -2.05
C LEU A 151 -3.61 -9.75 -1.81
N LEU A 152 -4.91 -10.01 -2.01
CA LEU A 152 -5.97 -9.02 -1.80
C LEU A 152 -6.17 -8.64 -0.34
N PHE A 153 -5.80 -9.51 0.59
CA PHE A 153 -5.84 -9.22 2.02
C PHE A 153 -4.63 -8.40 2.49
N SER A 154 -3.49 -8.53 1.80
CA SER A 154 -2.21 -7.92 2.19
C SER A 154 -2.28 -6.44 2.58
N PRO A 155 -2.90 -5.53 1.79
CA PRO A 155 -2.91 -4.11 2.11
C PRO A 155 -3.90 -3.72 3.21
N ILE A 156 -4.79 -4.61 3.68
CA ILE A 156 -5.87 -4.23 4.59
C ILE A 156 -5.34 -3.72 5.92
N ILE A 157 -4.39 -4.44 6.53
CA ILE A 157 -3.81 -4.06 7.82
C ILE A 157 -3.01 -2.76 7.68
N PHE A 158 -2.31 -2.58 6.57
CA PHE A 158 -1.61 -1.35 6.23
C PHE A 158 -2.54 -0.15 6.16
N ILE A 159 -3.59 -0.28 5.34
CA ILE A 159 -4.59 0.77 5.13
C ILE A 159 -5.29 1.11 6.45
N PHE A 160 -5.74 0.09 7.18
CA PHE A 160 -6.51 0.27 8.40
C PHE A 160 -5.66 0.92 9.50
N GLY A 161 -4.45 0.42 9.75
CA GLY A 161 -3.59 0.96 10.80
C GLY A 161 -3.11 2.38 10.52
N LEU A 162 -2.72 2.70 9.28
CA LEU A 162 -2.36 4.08 8.93
C LEU A 162 -3.57 5.01 8.90
N SER A 163 -4.77 4.51 8.59
CA SER A 163 -6.00 5.33 8.66
C SER A 163 -6.31 5.77 10.09
N PHE A 164 -5.97 4.98 11.12
CA PHE A 164 -6.13 5.43 12.51
C PHE A 164 -5.18 6.56 12.88
N ILE A 165 -3.94 6.53 12.38
CA ILE A 165 -2.99 7.63 12.59
C ILE A 165 -3.46 8.89 11.86
N PHE A 166 -3.82 8.74 10.58
CA PHE A 166 -4.13 9.87 9.71
C PHE A 166 -5.53 10.45 9.93
N GLY A 167 -6.47 9.65 10.41
CA GLY A 167 -7.87 10.03 10.63
C GLY A 167 -8.05 11.16 11.63
N PHE A 168 -7.21 11.23 12.67
CA PHE A 168 -7.28 12.30 13.67
C PHE A 168 -6.57 13.59 13.26
N LYS A 169 -5.73 13.54 12.21
CA LYS A 169 -5.00 14.69 11.66
C LYS A 169 -4.23 15.52 12.71
N SER A 170 -3.87 14.90 13.84
CA SER A 170 -3.30 15.55 15.00
C SER A 170 -1.82 15.21 15.11
N LYS A 171 -0.97 16.25 14.99
CA LYS A 171 0.48 16.12 15.23
C LYS A 171 0.78 15.65 16.65
N VAL A 172 -0.03 16.06 17.62
CA VAL A 172 0.13 15.67 19.03
C VAL A 172 -0.03 14.17 19.17
N ILE A 173 -1.12 13.61 18.62
CA ILE A 173 -1.38 12.16 18.67
C ILE A 173 -0.28 11.41 17.91
N SER A 174 0.01 11.82 16.67
CA SER A 174 1.03 11.20 15.82
C SER A 174 2.42 11.15 16.49
N ASN A 175 2.81 12.24 17.15
CA ASN A 175 4.13 12.37 17.79
C ASN A 175 4.14 11.96 19.27
N THR A 176 3.04 11.44 19.80
CA THR A 176 2.99 10.95 21.18
C THR A 176 3.98 9.79 21.32
N ILE A 177 4.91 9.91 22.26
CA ILE A 177 5.93 8.89 22.52
C ILE A 177 5.27 7.72 23.24
N ILE A 178 5.44 6.51 22.70
CA ILE A 178 4.99 5.28 23.39
C ILE A 178 6.14 4.70 24.23
N ILE A 179 7.32 4.56 23.61
CA ILE A 179 8.50 3.94 24.22
C ILE A 179 9.75 4.71 23.81
N ASN A 180 10.46 5.30 24.77
CA ASN A 180 11.70 6.05 24.57
C ASN A 180 11.62 7.11 23.44
N HIS A 181 12.18 6.80 22.27
CA HIS A 181 12.23 7.67 21.09
C HIS A 181 11.26 7.24 19.98
N ILE A 182 10.41 6.24 20.22
CA ILE A 182 9.45 5.71 19.26
C ILE A 182 8.12 6.44 19.46
N SER A 183 7.76 7.23 18.46
CA SER A 183 6.44 7.87 18.40
C SER A 183 5.34 6.87 18.03
N LEU A 184 4.09 7.22 18.30
CA LEU A 184 2.92 6.43 17.90
C LEU A 184 2.89 6.20 16.38
N TYR A 185 3.27 7.23 15.61
CA TYR A 185 3.44 7.12 14.16
C TYR A 185 4.48 6.06 13.78
N ASP A 186 5.66 6.09 14.40
CA ASP A 186 6.72 5.14 14.08
C ASP A 186 6.33 3.72 14.48
N PHE A 187 5.72 3.54 15.65
CA PHE A 187 5.28 2.24 16.13
C PHE A 187 4.24 1.61 15.20
N ILE A 188 3.14 2.33 14.92
CA ILE A 188 2.09 1.83 14.02
C ILE A 188 2.67 1.64 12.62
N GLY A 189 3.45 2.60 12.13
CA GLY A 189 4.11 2.54 10.82
C GLY A 189 4.98 1.30 10.67
N TYR A 190 5.84 0.98 11.63
CA TYR A 190 6.71 -0.19 11.58
C TYR A 190 5.90 -1.48 11.63
N PHE A 191 4.93 -1.57 12.53
CA PHE A 191 4.09 -2.75 12.71
C PHE A 191 3.30 -3.09 11.44
N VAL A 192 2.62 -2.11 10.86
CA VAL A 192 1.77 -2.34 9.69
C VAL A 192 2.57 -2.63 8.43
N ASN A 193 3.73 -1.98 8.25
CA ASN A 193 4.63 -2.26 7.14
C ASN A 193 5.25 -3.66 7.26
N PHE A 194 5.66 -4.06 8.47
CA PHE A 194 6.16 -5.40 8.71
C PHE A 194 5.15 -6.47 8.27
N ILE A 195 3.89 -6.34 8.69
CA ILE A 195 2.83 -7.28 8.30
C ILE A 195 2.59 -7.23 6.79
N TYR A 196 2.42 -6.05 6.23
CA TYR A 196 2.15 -5.84 4.80
C TYR A 196 3.20 -6.49 3.90
N TYR A 197 4.48 -6.17 4.11
CA TYR A 197 5.56 -6.72 3.30
C TYR A 197 5.78 -8.21 3.57
N THR A 198 5.54 -8.69 4.79
CA THR A 198 5.59 -10.13 5.09
C THR A 198 4.52 -10.90 4.31
N LEU A 199 3.28 -10.40 4.25
CA LEU A 199 2.21 -11.06 3.47
C LEU A 199 2.53 -11.07 1.96
N ILE A 200 3.08 -9.96 1.44
CA ILE A 200 3.55 -9.91 0.05
C ILE A 200 4.69 -10.92 -0.20
N ASN A 201 5.64 -11.04 0.72
CA ASN A 201 6.72 -12.02 0.59
C ASN A 201 6.21 -13.46 0.63
N VAL A 202 5.22 -13.76 1.48
CA VAL A 202 4.55 -15.07 1.50
C VAL A 202 3.83 -15.33 0.17
N TYR A 203 3.17 -14.32 -0.41
CA TYR A 203 2.55 -14.41 -1.73
C TYR A 203 3.59 -14.74 -2.81
N ILE A 204 4.72 -14.02 -2.84
CA ILE A 204 5.83 -14.24 -3.79
C ILE A 204 6.39 -15.65 -3.65
N TYR A 205 6.62 -16.10 -2.42
CA TYR A 205 7.12 -17.44 -2.14
C TYR A 205 6.16 -18.52 -2.67
N LYS A 206 4.86 -18.40 -2.38
CA LYS A 206 3.84 -19.34 -2.87
C LYS A 206 3.74 -19.35 -4.39
N GLU A 207 3.79 -18.19 -5.05
CA GLU A 207 3.81 -18.11 -6.52
C GLU A 207 5.03 -18.83 -7.11
N ASN A 208 6.21 -18.63 -6.53
CA ASN A 208 7.43 -19.28 -7.00
C ASN A 208 7.43 -20.80 -6.72
N LYS A 209 6.87 -21.24 -5.59
CA LYS A 209 6.73 -22.67 -5.27
C LYS A 209 5.82 -23.39 -6.25
N LEU A 210 4.63 -22.82 -6.53
CA LEU A 210 3.69 -23.36 -7.52
C LEU A 210 4.32 -23.51 -8.91
N LYS A 211 5.21 -22.60 -9.29
CA LYS A 211 5.96 -22.66 -10.54
C LYS A 211 6.95 -23.83 -10.58
N ASN A 212 7.61 -24.15 -9.48
CA ASN A 212 8.67 -25.16 -9.44
C ASN A 212 8.15 -26.58 -9.13
N GLY A 213 6.83 -26.78 -9.09
CA GLY A 213 6.21 -28.11 -8.96
C GLY A 213 6.53 -28.85 -7.67
N GLN A 214 6.88 -28.13 -6.60
CA GLN A 214 7.11 -28.66 -5.25
C GLN A 214 5.99 -28.26 -4.30
#